data_AF-A0A251SJU3-F1
#
_entry.id   AF-A0A251SJU3-F1
#
_cell.length_a   1.000
_cell.length_b   1.000
_cell.length_c   1.000
_cell.angle_alpha   90.00
_cell.angle_beta   90.00
_cell.angle_gamma   90.00
#
_symmetry.space_group_name_H-M   'P 1'
#
loop_
_entity.id
_entity.type
_entity.pdbx_description
1 polymer ?
#
loop_
_entity_poly.entity_id
_entity_poly.type
_entity_poly.pdbx_seq_one_letter_code
_entity_poly.pdbx_strand_id
1 'polypeptide(L)'
;MNQMQTLVAPTLITHWAIVNFCAPCDIRNLCRDLLRCSKAKGIDLREPYTVIQENQQSSRNPAPVRVELMFEEIQQKLPGPPRFLLCILPERKNSDIYGPWKRKCLVDHGIVTQCMAPTCIDDQYLTNLLLKINAKMGGLNTLLSVECLQSIPFVSSIPTMIFGMVLSHSGSDVPSTAAIVSSRKWPLICRYRASARAQSARVETIDGLFEPVSPERDEGMIRELLEDFYQSTSKVKPEHIIIFRDRVSESRFEQTVNVELEQVKQACRFIRDDYWDPKFTVIVTQKAQRTNFLQPKPDANVPPGTIIDTEICHPKNNDFYLCAQNGPLVSIIQTRVCIYLIHLCLKNSLLLRGLYGVHITTCFLIKSVSLLMTCKSWFILCHMFAPIWYAHQAAALMSQFVNSDMTSNSSGGGGGGGFTQIPKLHENVCDSMFFC
;
A
#
# COMPACT_ATOMS: atom_id res chain seq x y z
N MET A 1 30.34 -15.72 -0.14
CA MET A 1 29.36 -16.83 -0.04
C MET A 1 27.98 -16.21 0.16
N ASN A 2 27.20 -16.10 -0.92
CA ASN A 2 25.83 -15.58 -0.84
C ASN A 2 24.92 -16.66 -0.25
N GLN A 3 24.59 -16.56 1.04
CA GLN A 3 23.46 -17.33 1.57
C GLN A 3 22.21 -16.93 0.77
N MET A 4 21.59 -17.89 0.08
CA MET A 4 20.31 -17.69 -0.58
C MET A 4 19.26 -17.39 0.50
N GLN A 5 18.97 -16.11 0.71
CA GLN A 5 18.00 -15.67 1.69
C GLN A 5 16.59 -16.08 1.23
N THR A 6 15.99 -17.02 1.96
CA THR A 6 14.61 -17.49 1.79
C THR A 6 13.63 -16.53 2.46
N LEU A 7 12.36 -16.60 2.06
CA LEU A 7 11.31 -15.77 2.64
C LEU A 7 10.98 -16.22 4.08
N VAL A 8 10.54 -15.28 4.92
CA VAL A 8 10.22 -15.55 6.33
C VAL A 8 8.99 -16.45 6.49
N ALA A 9 7.92 -16.16 5.75
CA ALA A 9 6.71 -16.98 5.71
C ALA A 9 6.27 -17.14 4.25
N PRO A 10 6.83 -18.12 3.52
CA PRO A 10 6.39 -18.42 2.17
C PRO A 10 4.96 -18.99 2.17
N THR A 11 4.22 -18.69 1.11
CA THR A 11 2.86 -19.21 0.90
C THR A 11 2.88 -20.47 0.06
N LEU A 12 1.96 -21.38 0.36
CA LEU A 12 1.64 -22.51 -0.48
C LEU A 12 0.63 -22.04 -1.54
N ILE A 13 1.03 -22.09 -2.82
CA ILE A 13 0.21 -21.65 -3.94
C ILE A 13 -0.22 -22.88 -4.73
N THR A 14 -1.45 -23.31 -4.46
CA THR A 14 -2.14 -24.40 -5.14
C THR A 14 -3.33 -23.88 -5.94
N HIS A 15 -3.76 -24.60 -6.98
CA HIS A 15 -4.96 -24.27 -7.76
C HIS A 15 -4.87 -22.85 -8.36
N TRP A 16 -3.90 -22.66 -9.24
CA TRP A 16 -3.67 -21.42 -9.97
C TRP A 16 -3.51 -21.68 -11.47
N ALA A 17 -3.71 -20.66 -12.28
CA ALA A 17 -3.59 -20.74 -13.73
C ALA A 17 -2.84 -19.54 -14.31
N ILE A 18 -2.32 -19.73 -15.51
CA ILE A 18 -1.70 -18.66 -16.31
C ILE A 18 -2.69 -18.26 -17.40
N VAL A 19 -2.86 -16.95 -17.56
CA VAL A 19 -3.73 -16.35 -18.56
C VAL A 19 -2.87 -15.46 -19.45
N ASN A 20 -2.89 -15.71 -20.76
CA ASN A 20 -2.09 -14.96 -21.73
C ASN A 20 -2.98 -14.18 -22.71
N PHE A 21 -2.91 -12.85 -22.65
CA PHE A 21 -3.60 -11.96 -23.58
C PHE A 21 -2.79 -11.74 -24.86
N CYS A 22 -2.57 -12.81 -25.63
CA CYS A 22 -1.80 -12.82 -26.87
C CYS A 22 -0.35 -12.30 -26.76
N ALA A 23 0.29 -12.40 -25.59
CA ALA A 23 1.67 -11.98 -25.45
C ALA A 23 2.63 -12.93 -26.21
N PRO A 24 3.65 -12.41 -26.91
CA PRO A 24 4.68 -13.22 -27.57
C PRO A 24 5.69 -13.73 -26.55
N CYS A 25 5.26 -14.62 -25.65
CA CYS A 25 6.06 -15.15 -24.56
C CYS A 25 6.10 -16.69 -24.61
N ASP A 26 7.28 -17.28 -24.40
CA ASP A 26 7.40 -18.74 -24.23
C ASP A 26 6.97 -19.15 -22.82
N ILE A 27 5.73 -19.58 -22.72
CA ILE A 27 5.10 -19.91 -21.44
C ILE A 27 5.70 -21.17 -20.82
N ARG A 28 6.22 -22.11 -21.62
CA ARG A 28 6.84 -23.33 -21.08
C ARG A 28 8.13 -22.98 -20.35
N ASN A 29 8.97 -22.16 -20.98
CA ASN A 29 10.20 -21.66 -20.35
C ASN A 29 9.88 -20.77 -19.14
N LEU A 30 8.89 -19.87 -19.26
CA LEU A 30 8.43 -19.06 -18.13
C LEU A 30 7.98 -19.91 -16.93
N CYS A 31 7.16 -20.94 -17.14
CA CYS A 31 6.73 -21.85 -16.08
C CYS A 31 7.92 -22.50 -15.39
N ARG A 32 8.85 -23.06 -16.17
CA ARG A 32 10.05 -23.70 -15.65
C ARG A 32 10.88 -22.73 -14.81
N ASP A 33 11.13 -21.53 -15.32
CA ASP A 33 11.98 -20.55 -14.65
C ASP A 33 11.29 -19.95 -13.41
N LEU A 34 9.97 -19.79 -13.44
CA LEU A 34 9.17 -19.38 -12.27
C LEU A 34 9.18 -20.45 -11.17
N LEU A 35 9.06 -21.74 -11.52
CA LEU A 35 9.18 -22.86 -10.58
C LEU A 35 10.60 -22.97 -10.00
N ARG A 36 11.64 -22.71 -10.80
CA ARG A 36 13.02 -22.63 -10.32
C ARG A 36 13.20 -21.49 -9.31
N CYS A 37 12.77 -20.27 -9.67
CA CYS A 37 12.94 -19.08 -8.83
C CYS A 37 12.10 -19.15 -7.53
N SER A 38 10.91 -19.76 -7.58
CA SER A 38 10.06 -19.97 -6.40
C SER A 38 10.71 -20.92 -5.40
N LYS A 39 11.21 -22.08 -5.86
CA LYS A 39 11.99 -23.02 -5.02
C LYS A 39 13.21 -22.34 -4.39
N ALA A 40 13.93 -21.53 -5.16
CA ALA A 40 15.08 -20.75 -4.67
C ALA A 40 14.72 -19.76 -3.54
N LYS A 41 13.46 -19.31 -3.48
CA LYS A 41 12.94 -18.41 -2.43
C LYS A 41 12.16 -19.13 -1.33
N GLY A 42 11.99 -20.44 -1.43
CA GLY A 42 11.22 -21.25 -0.49
C GLY A 42 9.70 -21.15 -0.67
N ILE A 43 9.20 -20.58 -1.78
CA ILE A 43 7.77 -20.58 -2.11
C ILE A 43 7.41 -21.95 -2.69
N ASP A 44 6.44 -22.63 -2.09
CA ASP A 44 5.85 -23.85 -2.66
C ASP A 44 4.80 -23.47 -3.71
N LEU A 45 5.30 -23.18 -4.92
CA LEU A 45 4.49 -22.94 -6.10
C LEU A 45 4.36 -24.27 -6.86
N ARG A 46 3.16 -24.85 -6.86
CA ARG A 46 2.88 -26.04 -7.68
C ARG A 46 2.81 -25.68 -9.16
N GLU A 47 2.83 -26.68 -10.04
CA GLU A 47 2.58 -26.44 -11.46
C GLU A 47 1.20 -25.78 -11.67
N PRO A 48 1.07 -24.86 -12.64
CA PRO A 48 -0.22 -24.27 -12.95
C PRO A 48 -1.17 -25.36 -13.44
N TYR A 49 -2.44 -25.29 -13.03
CA TYR A 49 -3.45 -26.27 -13.44
C TYR A 49 -3.62 -26.28 -14.96
N THR A 50 -3.62 -25.09 -15.56
CA THR A 50 -3.68 -24.92 -17.01
C THR A 50 -3.13 -23.56 -17.42
N VAL A 51 -2.86 -23.43 -18.72
CA VAL A 51 -2.52 -22.18 -19.39
C VAL A 51 -3.65 -21.84 -20.36
N ILE A 52 -4.23 -20.66 -20.21
CA ILE A 52 -5.35 -20.19 -21.02
C ILE A 52 -4.83 -19.10 -21.96
N GLN A 53 -4.95 -19.35 -23.25
CA GLN A 53 -4.55 -18.43 -24.31
C GLN A 53 -5.76 -17.69 -24.83
N GLU A 54 -5.66 -16.37 -24.95
CA GLU A 54 -6.67 -15.57 -25.63
C GLU A 54 -6.74 -15.99 -27.10
N ASN A 55 -7.97 -16.13 -27.62
CA ASN A 55 -8.18 -16.28 -29.05
C ASN A 55 -7.71 -15.04 -29.81
N GLN A 56 -6.84 -15.23 -30.82
CA GLN A 56 -6.27 -14.15 -31.62
C GLN A 56 -7.33 -13.26 -32.29
N GLN A 57 -8.51 -13.80 -32.60
CA GLN A 57 -9.64 -13.04 -33.15
C GLN A 57 -10.19 -12.01 -32.14
N SER A 58 -10.19 -12.36 -30.84
CA SER A 58 -10.67 -11.51 -29.76
C SER A 58 -9.71 -10.36 -29.44
N SER A 59 -8.44 -10.44 -29.86
CA SER A 59 -7.44 -9.40 -29.58
C SER A 59 -7.81 -8.01 -30.12
N ARG A 60 -8.67 -7.95 -31.14
CA ARG A 60 -9.18 -6.71 -31.74
C ARG A 60 -10.31 -6.05 -30.95
N ASN A 61 -10.91 -6.76 -29.99
CA ASN A 61 -12.01 -6.24 -29.19
C ASN A 61 -11.52 -5.23 -28.15
N PRO A 62 -12.41 -4.36 -27.63
CA PRO A 62 -12.11 -3.50 -26.49
C PRO A 62 -11.64 -4.30 -25.27
N ALA A 63 -10.77 -3.71 -24.46
CA ALA A 63 -10.17 -4.36 -23.30
C ALA A 63 -11.18 -5.00 -22.32
N PRO A 64 -12.33 -4.36 -21.97
CA PRO A 64 -13.33 -4.99 -21.11
C PRO A 64 -13.92 -6.28 -21.71
N VAL A 65 -14.26 -6.26 -23.00
CA VAL A 65 -14.82 -7.43 -23.72
C VAL A 65 -13.82 -8.58 -23.75
N ARG A 66 -12.54 -8.29 -23.98
CA ARG A 66 -11.46 -9.28 -23.95
C ARG A 66 -11.35 -9.96 -22.58
N VAL A 67 -11.51 -9.19 -21.50
CA VAL A 67 -11.48 -9.73 -20.14
C VAL A 67 -12.70 -10.61 -19.86
N GLU A 68 -13.90 -10.23 -20.31
CA GLU A 68 -15.10 -11.07 -20.16
C GLU A 68 -14.94 -12.43 -20.86
N LEU A 69 -14.55 -12.42 -22.13
CA LEU A 69 -14.32 -13.65 -22.91
C LEU A 69 -13.25 -14.53 -22.26
N MET A 70 -12.20 -13.93 -21.71
CA MET A 70 -11.16 -14.67 -20.99
C MET A 70 -11.71 -15.34 -19.72
N PHE A 71 -12.63 -14.67 -19.00
CA PHE A 71 -13.27 -15.25 -17.82
C PHE A 71 -14.23 -16.39 -18.17
N GLU A 72 -14.92 -16.32 -19.31
CA GLU A 72 -15.70 -17.45 -19.85
C GLU A 72 -14.79 -18.67 -20.08
N GLU A 73 -13.62 -18.48 -20.70
CA GLU A 73 -12.65 -19.56 -20.88
C GLU A 73 -12.10 -20.11 -19.56
N ILE A 74 -11.84 -19.25 -18.57
CA ILE A 74 -11.40 -19.64 -17.22
C ILE A 74 -12.44 -20.54 -16.57
N GLN A 75 -13.72 -20.15 -16.63
CA GLN A 75 -14.82 -20.92 -16.03
C GLN A 75 -15.04 -22.27 -16.74
N GLN A 76 -14.80 -22.35 -18.05
CA GLN A 76 -14.92 -23.60 -18.80
C GLN A 76 -13.76 -24.56 -18.54
N LYS A 77 -12.53 -24.05 -18.39
CA LYS A 77 -11.32 -24.88 -18.30
C LYS A 77 -10.95 -25.27 -16.87
N LEU A 78 -11.40 -24.52 -15.86
CA LEU A 78 -11.11 -24.80 -14.46
C LEU A 78 -12.29 -25.50 -13.77
N PRO A 79 -12.04 -26.50 -12.91
CA PRO A 79 -13.11 -27.22 -12.19
C PRO A 79 -13.75 -26.39 -11.06
N GLY A 80 -13.23 -25.21 -10.78
CA GLY A 80 -13.70 -24.31 -9.73
C GLY A 80 -12.89 -23.01 -9.70
N PRO A 81 -13.24 -22.06 -8.81
CA PRO A 81 -12.58 -20.77 -8.75
C PRO A 81 -11.10 -20.93 -8.33
N PRO A 82 -10.14 -20.41 -9.13
CA PRO A 82 -8.72 -20.49 -8.78
C PRO A 82 -8.39 -19.59 -7.60
N ARG A 83 -7.37 -19.97 -6.81
CA ARG A 83 -6.86 -19.12 -5.72
C ARG A 83 -5.99 -17.97 -6.24
N PHE A 84 -5.35 -18.16 -7.39
CA PHE A 84 -4.43 -17.21 -7.99
C PHE A 84 -4.46 -17.27 -9.52
N LEU A 85 -4.37 -16.10 -10.17
CA LEU A 85 -4.22 -15.96 -11.62
C LEU A 85 -3.00 -15.11 -11.97
N LEU A 86 -2.07 -15.69 -12.72
CA LEU A 86 -0.97 -14.95 -13.35
C LEU A 86 -1.40 -14.47 -14.74
N CYS A 87 -1.53 -13.17 -14.90
CA CYS A 87 -1.96 -12.53 -16.14
C CYS A 87 -0.75 -11.99 -16.92
N ILE A 88 -0.53 -12.50 -18.12
CA ILE A 88 0.49 -11.99 -19.05
C ILE A 88 -0.19 -10.98 -19.96
N LEU A 89 0.25 -9.72 -19.86
CA LEU A 89 -0.26 -8.61 -20.67
C LEU A 89 0.29 -8.71 -22.11
N PRO A 90 -0.42 -8.18 -23.12
CA PRO A 90 -0.04 -8.35 -24.54
C PRO A 90 1.35 -7.84 -24.88
N GLU A 91 1.71 -6.61 -24.47
CA GLU A 91 2.96 -5.98 -24.94
C GLU A 91 3.67 -5.14 -23.87
N ARG A 92 2.92 -4.39 -23.05
CA ARG A 92 3.51 -3.38 -22.14
C ARG A 92 2.85 -3.36 -20.77
N LYS A 93 3.56 -2.77 -19.79
CA LYS A 93 3.09 -2.61 -18.41
C LYS A 93 1.80 -1.77 -18.32
N ASN A 94 1.71 -0.71 -19.14
CA ASN A 94 0.52 0.16 -19.23
C ASN A 94 -0.42 -0.36 -20.33
N SER A 95 -0.91 -1.58 -20.15
CA SER A 95 -1.91 -2.18 -21.04
C SER A 95 -3.31 -1.81 -20.57
N ASP A 96 -4.20 -1.49 -21.50
CA ASP A 96 -5.60 -1.16 -21.21
C ASP A 96 -6.38 -2.36 -20.63
N ILE A 97 -5.83 -3.57 -20.74
CA ILE A 97 -6.35 -4.79 -20.09
C ILE A 97 -6.19 -4.73 -18.56
N TYR A 98 -5.16 -4.03 -18.05
CA TYR A 98 -4.80 -4.06 -16.63
C TYR A 98 -5.95 -3.64 -15.71
N GLY A 99 -6.61 -2.52 -16.01
CA GLY A 99 -7.71 -1.99 -15.20
C GLY A 99 -8.92 -2.94 -15.15
N PRO A 100 -9.54 -3.28 -16.30
CA PRO A 100 -10.66 -4.22 -16.36
C PRO A 100 -10.33 -5.59 -15.78
N TRP A 101 -9.13 -6.13 -16.04
CA TRP A 101 -8.68 -7.40 -15.48
C TRP A 101 -8.63 -7.37 -13.94
N LYS A 102 -8.03 -6.32 -13.38
CA LYS A 102 -7.94 -6.13 -11.93
C LYS A 102 -9.31 -5.98 -11.29
N ARG A 103 -10.21 -5.23 -11.91
CA ARG A 103 -11.58 -5.07 -11.44
C ARG A 103 -12.31 -6.41 -11.42
N LYS A 104 -12.31 -7.14 -12.54
CA LYS A 104 -12.96 -8.44 -12.68
C LYS A 104 -12.45 -9.45 -11.63
N CYS A 105 -11.14 -9.51 -11.42
CA CYS A 105 -10.56 -10.40 -10.42
C CYS A 105 -10.91 -9.98 -8.98
N LEU A 106 -10.74 -8.70 -8.63
CA LEU A 106 -10.76 -8.26 -7.23
C LEU A 106 -12.15 -7.85 -6.72
N VAL A 107 -13.03 -7.36 -7.60
CA VAL A 107 -14.39 -6.94 -7.27
C VAL A 107 -15.38 -8.07 -7.53
N ASP A 108 -15.38 -8.62 -8.74
CA ASP A 108 -16.44 -9.54 -9.17
C ASP A 108 -16.23 -10.96 -8.63
N HIS A 109 -14.99 -11.47 -8.66
CA HIS A 109 -14.71 -12.88 -8.35
C HIS A 109 -13.90 -13.12 -7.06
N GLY A 110 -13.28 -12.10 -6.48
CA GLY A 110 -12.43 -12.25 -5.30
C GLY A 110 -11.24 -13.19 -5.50
N ILE A 111 -10.59 -13.11 -6.65
CA ILE A 111 -9.42 -13.91 -7.03
C ILE A 111 -8.15 -13.05 -6.95
N VAL A 112 -7.12 -13.56 -6.27
CA VAL A 112 -5.82 -12.90 -6.23
C VAL A 112 -5.17 -12.94 -7.62
N THR A 113 -4.69 -11.80 -8.12
CA THR A 113 -4.03 -11.75 -9.43
C THR A 113 -2.75 -10.92 -9.45
N GLN A 114 -1.79 -11.40 -10.24
CA GLN A 114 -0.56 -10.69 -10.58
C GLN A 114 -0.45 -10.54 -12.10
N CYS A 115 -0.23 -9.32 -12.57
CA CYS A 115 0.03 -9.06 -13.98
C CYS A 115 1.54 -9.01 -14.23
N MET A 116 1.98 -9.48 -15.39
CA MET A 116 3.35 -9.32 -15.86
C MET A 116 3.36 -8.80 -17.29
N ALA A 117 4.30 -7.91 -17.60
CA ALA A 117 4.59 -7.54 -18.97
C ALA A 117 5.58 -8.56 -19.56
N PRO A 118 5.49 -8.90 -20.86
CA PRO A 118 6.32 -9.90 -21.52
C PRO A 118 7.67 -9.32 -21.97
N THR A 119 8.23 -8.35 -21.23
CA THR A 119 9.46 -7.64 -21.59
C THR A 119 10.55 -7.87 -20.55
N CYS A 120 11.74 -8.25 -21.02
CA CYS A 120 12.96 -8.43 -20.20
C CYS A 120 12.73 -9.36 -18.98
N ILE A 121 12.29 -10.59 -19.24
CA ILE A 121 12.07 -11.59 -18.19
C ILE A 121 13.42 -12.22 -17.82
N ASP A 122 14.00 -11.80 -16.71
CA ASP A 122 15.18 -12.40 -16.10
C ASP A 122 14.87 -12.94 -14.68
N ASP A 123 15.84 -13.62 -14.06
CA ASP A 123 15.69 -14.19 -12.72
C ASP A 123 15.37 -13.12 -11.65
N GLN A 124 15.88 -11.90 -11.85
CA GLN A 124 15.63 -10.79 -10.93
C GLN A 124 14.18 -10.28 -11.06
N TYR A 125 13.65 -10.20 -12.27
CA TYR A 125 12.26 -9.88 -12.57
C TYR A 125 11.31 -10.93 -12.00
N LEU A 126 11.58 -12.22 -12.23
CA LEU A 126 10.79 -13.33 -11.68
C LEU A 126 10.85 -13.35 -10.15
N THR A 127 12.00 -13.09 -9.55
CA THR A 127 12.14 -12.96 -8.10
C THR A 127 11.26 -11.82 -7.57
N ASN A 128 11.30 -10.64 -8.19
CA ASN A 128 10.46 -9.50 -7.80
C ASN A 128 8.96 -9.79 -7.98
N LEU A 129 8.60 -10.52 -9.03
CA LEU A 129 7.24 -10.98 -9.28
C LEU A 129 6.77 -11.91 -8.14
N LEU A 130 7.60 -12.88 -7.75
CA LEU A 130 7.32 -13.82 -6.68
C LEU A 130 7.18 -13.15 -5.31
N LEU A 131 7.96 -12.12 -5.02
CA LEU A 131 7.79 -11.31 -3.80
C LEU A 131 6.40 -10.69 -3.73
N LYS A 132 5.90 -10.14 -4.85
CA LYS A 132 4.55 -9.58 -4.92
C LYS A 132 3.47 -10.64 -4.77
N ILE A 133 3.64 -11.79 -5.42
CA ILE A 133 2.70 -12.90 -5.33
C ILE A 133 2.61 -13.38 -3.88
N ASN A 134 3.76 -13.62 -3.21
CA ASN A 134 3.77 -14.08 -1.83
C ASN A 134 3.06 -13.10 -0.89
N ALA A 135 3.30 -11.79 -1.03
CA ALA A 135 2.63 -10.77 -0.23
C ALA A 135 1.10 -10.75 -0.44
N LYS A 136 0.65 -10.87 -1.70
CA LYS A 136 -0.79 -10.91 -2.03
C LYS A 136 -1.48 -12.16 -1.53
N MET A 137 -0.77 -13.29 -1.53
CA MET A 137 -1.27 -14.56 -1.00
C MET A 137 -1.21 -14.64 0.53
N GLY A 138 -0.78 -13.56 1.22
CA GLY A 138 -0.78 -13.45 2.68
C GLY A 138 0.52 -13.90 3.37
N GLY A 139 1.57 -14.15 2.59
CA GLY A 139 2.92 -14.49 3.04
C GLY A 139 3.71 -13.28 3.53
N LEU A 140 4.86 -13.56 4.16
CA LEU A 140 5.81 -12.55 4.63
C LEU A 140 7.16 -12.76 3.97
N ASN A 141 7.65 -11.74 3.26
CA ASN A 141 8.93 -11.82 2.56
C ASN A 141 10.11 -11.57 3.50
N THR A 142 10.01 -10.48 4.27
CA THR A 142 11.04 -10.04 5.22
C THR A 142 10.35 -9.65 6.52
N LEU A 143 11.03 -9.92 7.63
CA LEU A 143 10.64 -9.49 8.97
C LEU A 143 11.86 -8.85 9.61
N LEU A 144 11.69 -7.67 10.21
CA LEU A 144 12.80 -7.03 10.89
C LEU A 144 13.16 -7.81 12.15
N SER A 145 14.45 -7.95 12.46
CA SER A 145 14.88 -8.61 13.70
C SER A 145 14.27 -7.93 14.93
N VAL A 146 14.12 -6.61 14.91
CA VAL A 146 13.49 -5.83 15.99
C VAL A 146 11.98 -6.01 16.07
N GLU A 147 11.31 -6.35 14.96
CA GLU A 147 9.89 -6.72 14.95
C GLU A 147 9.71 -8.14 15.49
N CYS A 148 10.58 -9.07 15.08
CA CYS A 148 10.61 -10.44 15.59
C CYS A 148 10.85 -10.48 17.12
N LEU A 149 11.78 -9.65 17.60
CA LEU A 149 12.09 -9.51 19.02
C LEU A 149 11.09 -8.62 19.79
N GLN A 150 10.06 -8.10 19.12
CA GLN A 150 9.07 -7.19 19.70
C GLN A 150 9.71 -6.01 20.45
N SER A 151 10.80 -5.48 19.88
CA SER A 151 11.63 -4.44 20.49
C SER A 151 11.43 -3.08 19.79
N ILE A 152 10.35 -2.90 19.03
CA ILE A 152 10.02 -1.59 18.45
C ILE A 152 9.42 -0.74 19.59
N PRO A 153 10.11 0.33 20.01
CA PRO A 153 9.65 1.13 21.14
C PRO A 153 8.22 1.62 20.95
N PHE A 154 7.39 1.49 21.99
CA PHE A 154 5.98 1.91 22.07
C PHE A 154 5.01 1.19 21.13
N VAL A 155 5.48 0.66 20.00
CA VAL A 155 4.65 -0.06 19.03
C VAL A 155 4.51 -1.52 19.40
N SER A 156 5.56 -2.18 19.89
CA SER A 156 5.50 -3.61 20.22
C SER A 156 4.86 -3.90 21.59
N SER A 157 4.90 -2.95 22.52
CA SER A 157 4.44 -3.15 23.91
C SER A 157 3.01 -2.70 24.16
N ILE A 158 2.48 -1.80 23.32
CA ILE A 158 1.14 -1.22 23.46
C ILE A 158 0.39 -1.48 22.15
N PRO A 159 -0.88 -1.94 22.17
CA PRO A 159 -1.68 -2.15 20.97
C PRO A 159 -1.69 -0.89 20.09
N THR A 160 -0.92 -0.95 19.00
CA THR A 160 -0.66 0.21 18.14
C THR A 160 -1.08 -0.10 16.71
N MET A 161 -1.90 0.79 16.16
CA MET A 161 -2.35 0.76 14.77
C MET A 161 -1.64 1.86 13.98
N ILE A 162 -1.14 1.54 12.78
CA ILE A 162 -0.38 2.45 11.92
C ILE A 162 -1.17 2.70 10.64
N PHE A 163 -1.51 3.96 10.38
CA PHE A 163 -2.12 4.42 9.15
C PHE A 163 -1.11 5.00 8.17
N GLY A 164 -1.35 4.76 6.88
CA GLY A 164 -0.78 5.54 5.78
C GLY A 164 -1.91 6.17 4.99
N MET A 165 -1.94 7.50 4.90
CA MET A 165 -3.01 8.28 4.29
C MET A 165 -2.45 9.08 3.11
N VAL A 166 -3.10 8.93 1.95
CA VAL A 166 -2.70 9.58 0.69
C VAL A 166 -3.94 10.10 -0.01
N LEU A 167 -3.79 11.29 -0.61
CA LEU A 167 -4.71 11.82 -1.59
C LEU A 167 -4.01 11.95 -2.93
N SER A 168 -4.55 11.28 -3.95
CA SER A 168 -4.00 11.24 -5.30
C SER A 168 -4.90 11.99 -6.27
N HIS A 169 -4.37 13.02 -6.92
CA HIS A 169 -5.06 13.79 -7.95
C HIS A 169 -4.69 13.26 -9.35
N SER A 170 -5.69 12.91 -10.16
CA SER A 170 -5.53 12.34 -11.51
C SER A 170 -5.83 13.34 -12.63
N GLY A 171 -5.31 14.58 -12.51
CA GLY A 171 -5.55 15.65 -13.48
C GLY A 171 -6.61 16.66 -13.03
N SER A 172 -6.90 17.65 -13.86
CA SER A 172 -7.68 18.84 -13.47
C SER A 172 -9.17 18.59 -13.23
N ASP A 173 -9.76 17.63 -13.93
CA ASP A 173 -11.21 17.37 -13.96
C ASP A 173 -11.59 15.92 -13.61
N VAL A 174 -10.62 15.10 -13.20
CA VAL A 174 -10.86 13.71 -12.76
C VAL A 174 -11.02 13.71 -11.23
N PRO A 175 -11.99 12.94 -10.68
CA PRO A 175 -12.11 12.75 -9.24
C PRO A 175 -10.77 12.35 -8.60
N SER A 176 -10.50 12.89 -7.42
CA SER A 176 -9.31 12.52 -6.66
C SER A 176 -9.58 11.22 -5.92
N THR A 177 -8.55 10.38 -5.77
CA THR A 177 -8.66 9.12 -5.03
C THR A 177 -7.98 9.28 -3.67
N ALA A 178 -8.76 9.19 -2.60
CA ALA A 178 -8.26 9.04 -1.25
C ALA A 178 -8.02 7.56 -0.94
N ALA A 179 -6.89 7.24 -0.33
CA ALA A 179 -6.60 5.91 0.15
C ALA A 179 -5.97 5.94 1.53
N ILE A 180 -6.40 5.02 2.38
CA ILE A 180 -5.85 4.77 3.70
C ILE A 180 -5.45 3.31 3.77
N VAL A 181 -4.25 3.05 4.26
CA VAL A 181 -3.85 1.70 4.67
C VAL A 181 -3.74 1.63 6.17
N SER A 182 -4.04 0.48 6.75
CA SER A 182 -3.86 0.20 8.17
C SER A 182 -3.04 -1.05 8.40
N SER A 183 -2.11 -1.00 9.36
CA SER A 183 -1.43 -2.19 9.87
C SER A 183 -2.43 -3.18 10.49
N ARG A 184 -2.07 -4.46 10.48
CA ARG A 184 -2.86 -5.57 11.02
C ARG A 184 -2.00 -6.59 11.74
N LYS A 185 -2.64 -7.45 12.55
CA LYS A 185 -1.97 -8.55 13.28
C LYS A 185 -0.88 -8.03 14.21
N TRP A 186 -1.19 -6.98 14.98
CA TRP A 186 -0.29 -6.47 16.02
C TRP A 186 0.13 -7.61 16.97
N PRO A 187 1.41 -7.67 17.41
CA PRO A 187 2.46 -6.64 17.37
C PRO A 187 3.27 -6.52 16.08
N LEU A 188 2.92 -7.28 15.03
CA LEU A 188 3.58 -7.15 13.73
C LEU A 188 3.10 -5.90 12.99
N ILE A 189 4.01 -5.27 12.23
CA ILE A 189 3.77 -4.04 11.46
C ILE A 189 4.02 -4.24 9.96
N CYS A 190 4.22 -5.48 9.52
CA CYS A 190 4.53 -5.86 8.14
C CYS A 190 3.30 -6.11 7.24
N ARG A 191 2.09 -6.18 7.79
CA ARG A 191 0.85 -6.48 7.04
C ARG A 191 -0.11 -5.30 7.08
N TYR A 192 -0.70 -5.00 5.93
CA TYR A 192 -1.62 -3.87 5.77
C TYR A 192 -2.90 -4.26 5.03
N ARG A 193 -4.02 -3.64 5.39
CA ARG A 193 -5.26 -3.57 4.59
C ARG A 193 -5.40 -2.16 4.03
N ALA A 194 -6.05 -2.01 2.88
CA ALA A 194 -6.35 -0.72 2.28
C ALA A 194 -7.87 -0.47 2.22
N SER A 195 -8.28 0.77 2.45
CA SER A 195 -9.60 1.30 2.10
C SER A 195 -9.40 2.55 1.25
N ALA A 196 -10.25 2.73 0.24
CA ALA A 196 -10.15 3.85 -0.69
C ALA A 196 -11.54 4.40 -1.06
N ARG A 197 -11.59 5.69 -1.40
CA ARG A 197 -12.78 6.40 -1.84
C ARG A 197 -12.41 7.40 -2.93
N ALA A 198 -13.34 7.66 -3.84
CA ALA A 198 -13.22 8.76 -4.79
C ALA A 198 -13.90 9.98 -4.17
N GLN A 199 -13.29 11.15 -4.37
CA GLN A 199 -13.81 12.43 -3.91
C GLN A 199 -13.70 13.47 -5.02
N SER A 200 -14.38 14.60 -4.82
CA SER A 200 -14.38 15.72 -5.75
C SER A 200 -12.96 16.18 -6.08
N ALA A 201 -12.76 16.57 -7.34
CA ALA A 201 -11.48 17.06 -7.81
C ALA A 201 -11.02 18.28 -6.98
N ARG A 202 -9.71 18.37 -6.72
CA ARG A 202 -9.03 19.53 -6.08
C ARG A 202 -9.39 19.81 -4.62
N VAL A 203 -10.18 18.97 -3.97
CA VAL A 203 -10.30 18.99 -2.52
C VAL A 203 -8.98 18.44 -1.94
N GLU A 204 -8.28 19.20 -1.11
CA GLU A 204 -6.96 18.82 -0.56
C GLU A 204 -7.03 18.05 0.76
N THR A 205 -8.22 17.98 1.36
CA THR A 205 -8.53 17.23 2.58
C THR A 205 -9.13 15.89 2.19
N ILE A 206 -8.81 14.83 2.94
CA ILE A 206 -9.44 13.53 2.71
C ILE A 206 -10.87 13.55 3.25
N ASP A 207 -11.83 13.33 2.36
CA ASP A 207 -13.24 13.14 2.69
C ASP A 207 -13.54 11.66 2.97
N GLY A 208 -14.64 11.37 3.68
CA GLY A 208 -15.09 10.00 3.95
C GLY A 208 -14.22 9.25 4.97
N LEU A 209 -13.45 9.96 5.81
CA LEU A 209 -12.79 9.36 6.98
C LEU A 209 -13.82 8.90 8.00
N PHE A 210 -14.81 9.76 8.26
CA PHE A 210 -15.98 9.50 9.11
C PHE A 210 -17.23 9.91 8.33
N GLU A 211 -18.17 9.00 8.17
CA GLU A 211 -19.38 9.19 7.37
C GLU A 211 -20.59 8.55 8.09
N PRO A 212 -21.16 9.24 9.10
CA PRO A 212 -22.30 8.75 9.85
C PRO A 212 -23.55 8.77 8.97
N VAL A 213 -24.04 7.57 8.61
CA VAL A 213 -25.29 7.37 7.86
C VAL A 213 -26.49 7.23 8.81
N SER A 214 -26.27 6.77 10.04
CA SER A 214 -27.29 6.71 11.08
C SER A 214 -26.65 6.81 12.47
N PRO A 215 -27.43 6.97 13.57
CA PRO A 215 -26.88 7.03 14.93
C PRO A 215 -26.07 5.80 15.35
N GLU A 216 -26.18 4.69 14.63
CA GLU A 216 -25.50 3.41 14.91
C GLU A 216 -24.62 2.95 13.73
N ARG A 217 -24.63 3.70 12.62
CA ARG A 217 -23.93 3.31 11.40
C ARG A 217 -23.08 4.44 10.83
N ASP A 218 -21.77 4.31 11.01
CA ASP A 218 -20.74 5.00 10.24
C ASP A 218 -20.30 4.11 9.06
N GLU A 219 -20.16 4.69 7.86
CA GLU A 219 -19.65 4.04 6.64
C GLU A 219 -18.26 4.56 6.21
N GLY A 220 -17.65 5.39 7.06
CA GLY A 220 -16.33 5.97 6.85
C GLY A 220 -15.20 4.93 6.81
N MET A 221 -14.11 5.29 6.14
CA MET A 221 -12.95 4.41 5.97
C MET A 221 -12.31 4.04 7.31
N ILE A 222 -12.36 4.91 8.31
CA ILE A 222 -11.70 4.68 9.60
C ILE A 222 -12.38 3.54 10.37
N ARG A 223 -13.72 3.48 10.36
CA ARG A 223 -14.46 2.37 10.99
C ARG A 223 -14.10 1.03 10.38
N GLU A 224 -14.07 0.95 9.05
CA GLU A 224 -13.71 -0.28 8.33
C GLU A 224 -12.34 -0.81 8.78
N LEU A 225 -11.36 0.08 8.91
CA LEU A 225 -10.01 -0.28 9.33
C LEU A 225 -9.94 -0.64 10.83
N LEU A 226 -10.68 0.05 11.70
CA LEU A 226 -10.78 -0.26 13.13
C LEU A 226 -11.39 -1.64 13.38
N GLU A 227 -12.47 -1.98 12.68
CA GLU A 227 -13.09 -3.30 12.75
C GLU A 227 -12.10 -4.39 12.29
N ASP A 228 -11.38 -4.14 11.20
CA ASP A 228 -10.37 -5.07 10.69
C ASP A 228 -9.18 -5.28 11.67
N PHE A 229 -8.70 -4.21 12.30
CA PHE A 229 -7.66 -4.33 13.32
C PHE A 229 -8.12 -5.15 14.52
N TYR A 230 -9.34 -4.90 14.99
CA TYR A 230 -9.95 -5.64 16.10
C TYR A 230 -10.11 -7.14 15.75
N GLN A 231 -10.56 -7.45 14.54
CA GLN A 231 -10.69 -8.82 14.05
C GLN A 231 -9.34 -9.53 13.92
N SER A 232 -8.31 -8.81 13.44
CA SER A 232 -6.99 -9.39 13.16
C SER A 232 -6.03 -9.42 14.36
N THR A 233 -6.37 -8.75 15.47
CA THR A 233 -5.53 -8.61 16.67
C THR A 233 -6.25 -9.16 17.90
N SER A 234 -6.73 -10.41 17.83
CA SER A 234 -7.34 -11.12 18.97
C SER A 234 -8.39 -10.32 19.75
N LYS A 235 -9.18 -9.49 19.06
CA LYS A 235 -10.20 -8.62 19.68
C LYS A 235 -9.64 -7.56 20.63
N VAL A 236 -8.46 -7.01 20.32
CA VAL A 236 -7.87 -5.88 21.04
C VAL A 236 -8.10 -4.59 20.25
N LYS A 237 -8.56 -3.54 20.92
CA LYS A 237 -8.68 -2.19 20.34
C LYS A 237 -7.33 -1.49 20.42
N PRO A 238 -6.96 -0.66 19.43
CA PRO A 238 -5.69 0.05 19.48
C PRO A 238 -5.73 1.11 20.56
N GLU A 239 -4.77 1.09 21.47
CA GLU A 239 -4.56 2.17 22.45
C GLU A 239 -3.82 3.35 21.81
N HIS A 240 -3.01 3.08 20.78
CA HIS A 240 -2.27 4.09 20.02
C HIS A 240 -2.58 4.00 18.53
N ILE A 241 -2.77 5.16 17.88
CA ILE A 241 -2.95 5.30 16.43
C ILE A 241 -1.89 6.27 15.90
N ILE A 242 -1.01 5.76 15.04
CA ILE A 242 0.06 6.52 14.38
C ILE A 242 -0.33 6.75 12.92
N ILE A 243 -0.40 8.00 12.51
CA ILE A 243 -0.91 8.41 11.19
C ILE A 243 0.22 8.98 10.36
N PHE A 244 0.60 8.30 9.27
CA PHE A 244 1.50 8.83 8.26
C PHE A 244 0.70 9.49 7.13
N ARG A 245 0.77 10.82 7.01
CA ARG A 245 0.03 11.59 6.00
C ARG A 245 0.99 12.14 4.94
N ASP A 246 0.80 11.76 3.67
CA ASP A 246 1.65 12.25 2.57
C ASP A 246 1.14 13.55 1.97
N ARG A 247 2.02 14.50 1.60
CA ARG A 247 1.71 15.67 0.76
C ARG A 247 0.53 16.53 1.23
N VAL A 248 0.72 17.23 2.35
CA VAL A 248 -0.11 18.39 2.73
C VAL A 248 0.64 19.67 2.36
N SER A 249 -0.05 20.65 1.76
CA SER A 249 0.55 21.95 1.44
C SER A 249 0.90 22.71 2.72
N GLU A 250 2.06 23.39 2.75
CA GLU A 250 2.52 24.10 3.96
C GLU A 250 1.55 25.21 4.39
N SER A 251 0.91 25.88 3.43
CA SER A 251 -0.06 26.95 3.67
C SER A 251 -1.37 26.47 4.32
N ARG A 252 -1.73 25.20 4.21
CA ARG A 252 -2.96 24.62 4.77
C ARG A 252 -2.69 23.49 5.76
N PHE A 253 -1.43 23.34 6.17
CA PHE A 253 -0.95 22.22 6.96
C PHE A 253 -1.78 21.99 8.23
N GLU A 254 -1.88 23.01 9.08
CA GLU A 254 -2.59 22.93 10.37
C GLU A 254 -4.09 22.67 10.17
N GLN A 255 -4.71 23.37 9.22
CA GLN A 255 -6.14 23.22 8.93
C GLN A 255 -6.47 21.80 8.45
N THR A 256 -5.77 21.30 7.43
CA THR A 256 -6.02 19.97 6.85
C THR A 256 -5.79 18.88 7.88
N VAL A 257 -4.68 18.92 8.61
CA VAL A 257 -4.38 17.89 9.61
C VAL A 257 -5.38 17.91 10.76
N ASN A 258 -5.80 19.08 11.24
CA ASN A 258 -6.79 19.17 12.32
C ASN A 258 -8.16 18.64 11.89
N VAL A 259 -8.61 18.96 10.67
CA VAL A 259 -9.89 18.47 10.13
C VAL A 259 -9.85 16.96 9.93
N GLU A 260 -8.79 16.41 9.34
CA GLU A 260 -8.64 14.97 9.14
C GLU A 260 -8.55 14.23 10.48
N LEU A 261 -7.74 14.73 11.41
CA LEU A 261 -7.58 14.11 12.73
C LEU A 261 -8.88 14.13 13.54
N GLU A 262 -9.67 15.20 13.47
CA GLU A 262 -10.95 15.24 14.18
C GLU A 262 -11.95 14.23 13.62
N GLN A 263 -11.98 14.02 12.30
CA GLN A 263 -12.80 12.95 11.71
C GLN A 263 -12.36 11.56 12.21
N VAL A 264 -11.04 11.29 12.30
CA VAL A 264 -10.54 10.02 12.86
C VAL A 264 -10.99 9.86 14.32
N LYS A 265 -10.91 10.93 15.13
CA LYS A 265 -11.38 10.91 16.53
C LYS A 265 -12.89 10.68 16.62
N GLN A 266 -13.68 11.30 15.74
CA GLN A 266 -15.13 11.10 15.67
C GLN A 266 -15.47 9.64 15.37
N ALA A 267 -14.79 9.01 14.40
CA ALA A 267 -14.96 7.60 14.11
C ALA A 267 -14.62 6.70 15.31
N CYS A 268 -13.58 7.04 16.08
CA CYS A 268 -13.24 6.31 17.31
C CYS A 268 -14.34 6.48 18.38
N ARG A 269 -14.79 7.71 18.65
CA ARG A 269 -15.87 8.00 19.62
C ARG A 269 -17.20 7.37 19.23
N PHE A 270 -17.43 7.17 17.92
CA PHE A 270 -18.64 6.53 17.40
C PHE A 270 -18.73 5.05 17.78
N ILE A 271 -17.58 4.38 17.99
CA ILE A 271 -17.51 3.05 18.60
C ILE A 271 -17.78 3.25 20.10
N ARG A 272 -19.06 3.25 20.49
CA ARG A 272 -19.58 3.55 21.84
C ARG A 272 -18.96 2.69 22.95
N ASP A 273 -17.75 3.01 23.37
CA ASP A 273 -17.02 2.42 24.48
C ASP A 273 -16.37 3.53 25.29
N ASP A 274 -17.00 3.87 26.42
CA ASP A 274 -16.60 4.99 27.28
C ASP A 274 -15.21 4.79 27.93
N TYR A 275 -14.68 3.56 27.92
CA TYR A 275 -13.37 3.24 28.49
C TYR A 275 -12.23 3.28 27.47
N TRP A 276 -12.55 3.44 26.18
CA TRP A 276 -11.56 3.42 25.10
C TRP A 276 -11.29 4.84 24.55
N ASP A 277 -10.12 5.39 24.91
CA ASP A 277 -9.64 6.69 24.42
C ASP A 277 -8.24 6.55 23.78
N PRO A 278 -8.16 6.22 22.48
CA PRO A 278 -6.88 6.01 21.82
C PRO A 278 -6.07 7.29 21.73
N LYS A 279 -4.74 7.16 21.80
CA LYS A 279 -3.80 8.26 21.66
C LYS A 279 -3.31 8.38 20.22
N PHE A 280 -3.24 9.60 19.72
CA PHE A 280 -2.91 9.88 18.32
C PHE A 280 -1.52 10.48 18.17
N THR A 281 -0.83 10.09 17.10
CA THR A 281 0.40 10.74 16.62
C THR A 281 0.30 10.94 15.12
N VAL A 282 0.47 12.18 14.63
CA VAL A 282 0.43 12.47 13.20
C VAL A 282 1.84 12.79 12.69
N ILE A 283 2.28 12.07 11.67
CA ILE A 283 3.56 12.25 11.00
C ILE A 283 3.25 12.64 9.57
N VAL A 284 3.44 13.92 9.25
CA VAL A 284 3.24 14.44 7.90
C VAL A 284 4.55 14.39 7.14
N THR A 285 4.49 13.89 5.92
CA THR A 285 5.69 13.64 5.12
C THR A 285 5.60 14.44 3.83
N GLN A 286 6.64 15.23 3.58
CA GLN A 286 6.74 16.10 2.42
C GLN A 286 8.00 15.78 1.64
N LYS A 287 7.89 15.74 0.31
CA LYS A 287 9.04 15.61 -0.57
C LYS A 287 9.76 16.96 -0.63
N ALA A 288 10.98 17.03 -0.10
CA ALA A 288 11.79 18.25 -0.08
C ALA A 288 12.43 18.48 -1.46
N GLN A 289 11.69 19.11 -2.37
CA GLN A 289 12.16 19.32 -3.75
C GLN A 289 13.23 20.43 -3.90
N ARG A 290 13.38 21.31 -2.91
CA ARG A 290 14.25 22.49 -2.97
C ARG A 290 15.40 22.49 -1.96
N THR A 291 15.55 21.43 -1.17
CA THR A 291 16.56 21.34 -0.11
C THR A 291 17.44 20.14 -0.38
N ASN A 292 18.68 20.35 -0.83
CA ASN A 292 19.64 19.29 -1.11
C ASN A 292 20.74 19.25 -0.05
N PHE A 293 21.02 18.07 0.50
CA PHE A 293 22.17 17.85 1.38
C PHE A 293 23.32 17.23 0.62
N LEU A 294 24.48 17.89 0.70
CA LEU A 294 25.69 17.50 0.01
C LEU A 294 26.77 17.18 1.04
N GLN A 295 27.60 16.18 0.74
CA GLN A 295 28.83 16.00 1.48
C GLN A 295 29.90 16.97 0.95
N PRO A 296 30.94 17.28 1.74
CA PRO A 296 32.09 18.06 1.27
C PRO A 296 32.83 17.43 0.07
N LYS A 297 32.58 16.13 -0.20
CA LYS A 297 33.10 15.42 -1.37
C LYS A 297 32.14 15.61 -2.56
N PRO A 298 32.64 16.01 -3.74
CA PRO A 298 31.82 16.45 -4.86
C PRO A 298 30.88 15.38 -5.46
N ASP A 299 31.18 14.09 -5.27
CA ASP A 299 30.47 12.99 -5.94
C ASP A 299 29.67 12.07 -4.99
N ALA A 300 29.46 12.47 -3.74
CA ALA A 300 28.80 11.62 -2.75
C ALA A 300 27.54 12.27 -2.16
N ASN A 301 26.41 11.56 -2.25
CA ASN A 301 25.21 11.89 -1.49
C ASN A 301 25.42 11.64 0.01
N VAL A 302 24.64 12.31 0.86
CA VAL A 302 24.59 11.98 2.28
C VAL A 302 24.13 10.54 2.50
N PRO A 303 24.70 9.82 3.49
CA PRO A 303 24.40 8.41 3.68
C PRO A 303 22.94 8.19 4.09
N PRO A 304 22.35 7.04 3.72
CA PRO A 304 21.00 6.68 4.17
C PRO A 304 20.95 6.62 5.70
N GLY A 305 19.88 7.15 6.29
CA GLY A 305 19.71 7.32 7.72
C GLY A 305 20.19 8.66 8.26
N THR A 306 20.74 9.56 7.43
CA THR A 306 21.09 10.93 7.85
C THR A 306 19.82 11.69 8.27
N ILE A 307 19.85 12.26 9.47
CA ILE A 307 18.80 13.09 10.04
C ILE A 307 19.36 14.49 10.26
N ILE A 308 18.59 15.52 9.86
CA ILE A 308 18.90 16.92 10.15
C ILE A 308 17.69 17.52 10.84
N ASP A 309 17.84 17.86 12.10
CA ASP A 309 16.81 18.41 12.99
C ASP A 309 17.17 19.80 13.53
N THR A 310 18.25 20.41 13.04
CA THR A 310 18.75 21.73 13.47
C THR A 310 18.85 22.72 12.32
N GLU A 311 18.85 24.02 12.66
CA GLU A 311 19.10 25.21 11.81
C GLU A 311 18.10 25.47 10.66
N ILE A 312 17.87 24.47 9.81
CA ILE A 312 17.03 24.57 8.59
C ILE A 312 15.59 24.10 8.79
N CYS A 313 15.28 23.64 10.01
CA CYS A 313 13.95 23.16 10.40
C CYS A 313 13.07 24.35 10.82
N HIS A 314 11.77 24.14 10.86
CA HIS A 314 10.82 25.18 11.24
C HIS A 314 11.04 25.57 12.71
N PRO A 315 11.14 26.88 13.04
CA PRO A 315 11.52 27.32 14.38
C PRO A 315 10.49 26.99 15.48
N LYS A 316 9.25 26.67 15.10
CA LYS A 316 8.14 26.40 16.03
C LYS A 316 7.55 24.98 15.92
N ASN A 317 7.84 24.26 14.83
CA ASN A 317 7.22 22.94 14.60
C ASN A 317 8.28 21.86 14.87
N ASN A 318 7.84 20.66 15.25
CA ASN A 318 8.74 19.53 15.41
C ASN A 318 8.96 18.87 14.05
N ASP A 319 9.81 19.45 13.20
CA ASP A 319 10.20 18.87 11.92
C ASP A 319 11.68 18.54 11.84
N PHE A 320 11.99 17.58 10.97
CA PHE A 320 13.34 17.17 10.65
C PHE A 320 13.39 16.63 9.22
N TYR A 321 14.57 16.61 8.63
CA TYR A 321 14.81 15.98 7.34
C TYR A 321 15.40 14.59 7.53
N LEU A 322 14.93 13.64 6.73
CA LEU A 322 15.46 12.28 6.70
C LEU A 322 15.91 11.93 5.28
N CYS A 323 17.19 11.62 5.13
CA CYS A 323 17.69 10.94 3.95
C CYS A 323 17.46 9.43 4.14
N ALA A 324 16.31 8.92 3.71
CA ALA A 324 16.03 7.50 3.86
C ALA A 324 16.86 6.66 2.88
N GLN A 325 17.27 7.19 1.73
CA GLN A 325 17.70 6.36 0.60
C GLN A 325 19.17 6.43 0.23
N ASN A 326 19.66 5.35 -0.38
CA ASN A 326 20.94 5.32 -1.07
C ASN A 326 20.67 5.45 -2.58
N GLY A 327 21.01 6.60 -3.15
CA GLY A 327 20.77 6.92 -4.55
C GLY A 327 22.09 7.00 -5.32
N PRO A 328 22.19 6.36 -6.50
CA PRO A 328 23.42 6.31 -7.28
C PRO A 328 23.75 7.62 -8.04
N LEU A 329 22.81 8.57 -8.11
CA LEU A 329 22.98 9.85 -8.80
C LEU A 329 23.06 10.99 -7.80
N VAL A 330 24.00 11.94 -8.02
CA VAL A 330 24.09 13.21 -7.29
C VAL A 330 22.76 13.95 -7.45
N SER A 331 22.09 14.32 -6.35
CA SER A 331 20.70 14.86 -6.23
C SER A 331 19.60 13.85 -5.88
N ILE A 332 19.81 13.07 -4.81
CA ILE A 332 18.71 12.39 -4.13
C ILE A 332 17.71 13.40 -3.58
N ILE A 333 16.43 13.22 -3.89
CA ILE A 333 15.35 14.01 -3.30
C ILE A 333 15.16 13.61 -1.82
N GLN A 334 15.16 14.56 -0.90
CA GLN A 334 15.04 14.28 0.53
C GLN A 334 13.57 14.26 0.97
N THR A 335 13.30 13.60 2.09
CA THR A 335 11.96 13.60 2.69
C THR A 335 12.01 14.46 3.95
N ARG A 336 11.30 15.59 3.92
CA ARG A 336 11.03 16.40 5.11
C ARG A 336 9.91 15.71 5.88
N VAL A 337 10.17 15.43 7.15
CA VAL A 337 9.22 14.82 8.07
C VAL A 337 8.82 15.87 9.08
N CYS A 338 7.54 16.22 9.12
CA CYS A 338 6.97 17.11 10.11
C CYS A 338 6.12 16.27 11.08
N ILE A 339 6.48 16.24 12.36
CA ILE A 339 5.68 15.58 13.39
C ILE A 339 4.68 16.59 13.94
N TYR A 340 3.40 16.29 13.80
CA TYR A 340 2.31 17.10 14.30
C TYR A 340 1.53 16.31 15.36
N LEU A 341 1.32 16.91 16.52
CA LEU A 341 0.58 16.35 17.65
C LEU A 341 1.13 14.99 18.13
N ILE A 342 1.85 15.02 19.25
CA ILE A 342 2.34 13.82 19.94
C ILE A 342 1.48 13.64 21.17
N HIS A 343 0.34 12.94 21.03
CA HIS A 343 -0.45 12.53 22.19
C HIS A 343 0.00 11.16 22.72
N LEU A 344 1.14 10.62 22.25
CA LEU A 344 1.80 9.50 22.92
C LEU A 344 2.07 9.91 24.37
N CYS A 345 1.57 9.11 25.32
CA CYS A 345 1.94 9.24 26.72
C CYS A 345 3.39 8.74 26.91
N LEU A 346 4.36 9.41 26.28
CA LEU A 346 5.79 9.34 26.63
C LEU A 346 6.08 9.99 27.99
N LYS A 347 5.03 10.48 28.68
CA LYS A 347 5.10 11.15 29.97
C LYS A 347 5.78 10.33 31.06
N ASN A 348 5.74 8.99 31.02
CA ASN A 348 6.20 8.20 32.15
C ASN A 348 7.60 7.56 32.00
N SER A 349 8.30 7.68 30.87
CA SER A 349 9.68 7.13 30.75
C SER A 349 10.72 8.06 30.12
N LEU A 350 10.34 9.22 29.58
CA LEU A 350 11.28 10.18 28.96
C LEU A 350 11.50 11.46 29.77
N LEU A 351 11.07 11.50 31.03
CA LEU A 351 11.35 12.59 31.97
C LEU A 351 12.84 12.79 32.27
N LEU A 352 13.73 11.92 31.74
CA LEU A 352 15.19 12.05 31.85
C LEU A 352 15.92 12.42 30.54
N ARG A 353 15.26 12.53 29.38
CA ARG A 353 15.96 12.78 28.07
C ARG A 353 15.20 13.61 27.02
N GLY A 354 14.51 14.70 27.41
CA GLY A 354 14.13 15.82 26.51
C GLY A 354 13.46 15.49 25.15
N LEU A 355 13.36 16.49 24.26
CA LEU A 355 12.82 16.36 22.89
C LEU A 355 13.60 15.30 22.08
N TYR A 356 14.91 15.19 22.31
CA TYR A 356 15.80 14.23 21.63
C TYR A 356 15.36 12.76 21.73
N GLY A 357 14.79 12.32 22.86
CA GLY A 357 14.27 10.96 23.01
C GLY A 357 13.08 10.65 22.10
N VAL A 358 12.23 11.65 21.86
CA VAL A 358 11.07 11.55 20.95
C VAL A 358 11.53 11.47 19.50
N HIS A 359 12.52 12.28 19.11
CA HIS A 359 13.11 12.23 17.77
C HIS A 359 13.78 10.89 17.48
N ILE A 360 14.61 10.36 18.40
CA ILE A 360 15.28 9.07 18.21
C ILE A 360 14.27 7.93 18.09
N THR A 361 13.26 7.90 18.96
CA THR A 361 12.21 6.87 18.93
C THR A 361 11.39 6.96 17.64
N THR A 362 11.00 8.16 17.24
CA THR A 362 10.23 8.39 16.01
C THR A 362 11.07 8.04 14.78
N CYS A 363 12.36 8.37 14.78
CA CYS A 363 13.31 7.98 13.74
C CYS A 363 13.54 6.47 13.68
N PHE A 364 13.60 5.79 14.82
CA PHE A 364 13.71 4.33 14.88
C PHE A 364 12.45 3.65 14.36
N LEU A 365 11.27 4.14 14.75
CA LEU A 365 9.98 3.71 14.21
C LEU A 365 9.93 3.93 12.70
N ILE A 366 10.27 5.14 12.25
CA ILE A 366 10.33 5.52 10.85
C ILE A 366 11.29 4.61 10.08
N LYS A 367 12.49 4.36 10.60
CA LYS A 367 13.46 3.47 9.96
C LYS A 367 12.92 2.05 9.88
N SER A 368 12.29 1.55 10.94
CA SER A 368 11.65 0.25 10.96
C SER A 368 10.53 0.18 9.92
N VAL A 369 9.65 1.18 9.87
CA VAL A 369 8.53 1.25 8.93
C VAL A 369 9.00 1.43 7.48
N SER A 370 10.09 2.17 7.21
CA SER A 370 10.68 2.32 5.88
C SER A 370 11.32 1.05 5.33
N LEU A 371 11.90 0.21 6.21
CA LEU A 371 12.59 -1.02 5.81
C LEU A 371 11.65 -2.18 5.48
N LEU A 372 10.34 -2.05 5.74
CA LEU A 372 9.33 -3.09 5.60
C LEU A 372 8.74 -3.24 4.19
N MET A 373 9.34 -2.64 3.17
CA MET A 373 8.85 -2.81 1.79
C MET A 373 9.02 -4.27 1.35
N THR A 374 7.93 -5.04 1.41
CA THR A 374 7.94 -6.48 1.15
C THR A 374 8.11 -6.83 -0.33
N CYS A 375 7.82 -5.90 -1.26
CA CYS A 375 7.63 -6.22 -2.67
C CYS A 375 8.79 -5.87 -3.62
N LYS A 376 9.96 -5.48 -3.10
CA LYS A 376 11.15 -5.20 -3.90
C LYS A 376 12.35 -5.97 -3.37
N SER A 377 13.08 -6.63 -4.26
CA SER A 377 14.39 -7.22 -3.93
C SER A 377 15.40 -6.10 -3.73
N TRP A 378 16.08 -6.12 -2.57
CA TRP A 378 17.26 -5.35 -2.21
C TRP A 378 17.11 -3.82 -2.06
N PHE A 379 17.33 -3.31 -0.84
CA PHE A 379 17.94 -2.02 -0.43
C PHE A 379 17.65 -0.71 -1.20
N ILE A 380 16.63 -0.62 -2.06
CA ILE A 380 16.10 0.67 -2.49
C ILE A 380 15.16 1.11 -1.39
N LEU A 381 15.75 1.70 -0.34
CA LEU A 381 15.02 2.54 0.59
C LEU A 381 14.24 3.54 -0.26
N CYS A 382 12.92 3.37 -0.30
CA CYS A 382 12.08 4.32 -0.99
C CYS A 382 12.17 5.65 -0.24
N HIS A 383 12.07 6.75 -0.97
CA HIS A 383 11.85 8.09 -0.39
C HIS A 383 10.60 8.19 0.51
N MET A 384 9.78 7.13 0.58
CA MET A 384 8.46 7.12 1.20
C MET A 384 8.36 5.92 2.14
N PHE A 385 7.76 6.16 3.31
CA PHE A 385 7.50 5.14 4.34
C PHE A 385 6.55 4.06 3.80
N ALA A 386 6.67 2.81 4.27
CA ALA A 386 5.86 1.70 3.75
C ALA A 386 4.34 1.96 3.78
N PRO A 387 3.72 2.49 4.86
CA PRO A 387 2.29 2.79 4.88
C PRO A 387 1.89 3.78 3.79
N ILE A 388 2.66 4.86 3.62
CA ILE A 388 2.40 5.85 2.57
C ILE A 388 2.56 5.24 1.18
N TRP A 389 3.62 4.45 0.96
CA TRP A 389 3.82 3.77 -0.32
C TRP A 389 2.67 2.82 -0.64
N TYR A 390 2.23 2.01 0.33
CA TYR A 390 1.08 1.13 0.16
C TYR A 390 -0.21 1.91 -0.13
N ALA A 391 -0.43 3.05 0.52
CA ALA A 391 -1.56 3.92 0.23
C ALA A 391 -1.50 4.51 -1.19
N HIS A 392 -0.33 4.92 -1.68
CA HIS A 392 -0.15 5.33 -3.08
C HIS A 392 -0.47 4.19 -4.06
N GLN A 393 0.02 2.98 -3.77
CA GLN A 393 -0.25 1.81 -4.61
C GLN A 393 -1.73 1.45 -4.62
N ALA A 394 -2.41 1.55 -3.47
CA ALA A 394 -3.85 1.33 -3.35
C ALA A 394 -4.63 2.41 -4.13
N ALA A 395 -4.30 3.69 -3.95
CA ALA A 395 -4.93 4.80 -4.68
C ALA A 395 -4.73 4.65 -6.20
N ALA A 396 -3.52 4.31 -6.65
CA ALA A 396 -3.19 4.14 -8.06
C ALA A 396 -3.94 2.95 -8.70
N LEU A 397 -4.20 1.88 -7.94
CA LEU A 397 -5.01 0.76 -8.42
C LEU A 397 -6.50 1.12 -8.44
N MET A 398 -7.00 1.74 -7.37
CA MET A 398 -8.42 2.08 -7.23
C MET A 398 -8.86 3.15 -8.23
N SER A 399 -7.98 4.09 -8.60
CA SER A 399 -8.26 5.06 -9.66
C SER A 399 -8.46 4.42 -11.04
N GLN A 400 -7.89 3.22 -11.30
CA GLN A 400 -8.16 2.48 -12.53
C GLN A 400 -9.62 2.02 -12.61
N PHE A 401 -10.26 1.74 -11.47
CA PHE A 401 -11.65 1.32 -11.43
C PHE A 401 -12.58 2.49 -11.76
N VAL A 402 -12.31 3.66 -11.18
CA VAL A 402 -13.04 4.90 -11.47
C VAL A 402 -12.95 5.27 -12.95
N ASN A 403 -11.76 5.21 -13.54
CA ASN A 403 -11.57 5.51 -14.96
C ASN A 403 -12.34 4.53 -15.87
N SER A 404 -12.38 3.24 -15.50
CA SER A 404 -13.14 2.24 -16.25
C SER A 404 -14.65 2.52 -16.25
N ASP A 405 -15.20 2.95 -15.10
CA ASP A 405 -16.62 3.29 -14.96
C ASP A 405 -17.00 4.58 -15.71
N MET A 406 -16.11 5.57 -15.74
CA MET A 406 -16.33 6.80 -16.50
C MET A 406 -16.33 6.55 -18.01
N THR A 407 -15.46 5.67 -18.51
CA THR A 407 -15.45 5.29 -19.93
C THR A 407 -16.69 4.49 -20.33
N SER A 408 -17.31 3.73 -19.42
CA SER A 408 -18.59 3.05 -19.68
C SER A 408 -19.79 3.99 -19.56
N ASN A 409 -19.74 5.00 -18.68
CA ASN A 409 -20.86 5.92 -18.47
C ASN A 409 -20.87 7.14 -19.40
N SER A 410 -19.78 7.41 -20.14
CA SER A 410 -19.76 8.47 -21.16
C SER A 410 -20.72 8.25 -22.35
N SER A 411 -21.47 7.14 -22.38
CA SER A 411 -22.59 6.91 -23.31
C SER A 411 -23.97 7.28 -22.76
N GLY A 412 -24.10 7.82 -21.54
CA GLY A 412 -25.39 8.21 -20.96
C GLY A 412 -25.29 9.53 -20.19
N GLY A 413 -25.79 10.61 -20.78
CA GLY A 413 -25.91 11.91 -20.11
C GLY A 413 -26.94 11.88 -18.99
N GLY A 414 -26.57 12.38 -17.80
CA GLY A 414 -27.49 12.59 -16.69
C GLY A 414 -26.77 13.05 -15.42
N GLY A 415 -26.98 14.31 -15.06
CA GLY A 415 -26.38 14.94 -13.88
C GLY A 415 -26.96 14.42 -12.56
N GLY A 416 -26.07 14.29 -11.57
CA GLY A 416 -26.39 14.06 -10.17
C GLY A 416 -25.11 14.22 -9.35
N GLY A 417 -25.04 15.25 -8.50
CA GLY A 417 -23.92 15.53 -7.62
C GLY A 417 -23.84 14.54 -6.45
N GLY A 418 -23.58 13.26 -6.77
CA GLY A 418 -23.28 12.20 -5.81
C GLY A 418 -21.88 11.64 -6.09
N PHE A 419 -21.13 11.39 -5.03
CA PHE A 419 -19.81 10.77 -5.09
C PHE A 419 -19.85 9.47 -5.91
N THR A 420 -18.95 9.32 -6.89
CA THR A 420 -18.78 8.03 -7.57
C THR A 420 -18.16 7.05 -6.57
N GLN A 421 -18.97 6.18 -5.97
CA GLN A 421 -18.46 5.20 -5.02
C GLN A 421 -17.53 4.21 -5.76
N ILE A 422 -16.29 4.09 -5.29
CA ILE A 422 -15.37 3.05 -5.76
C ILE A 422 -15.97 1.69 -5.38
N PRO A 423 -16.01 0.70 -6.29
CA PRO A 423 -16.58 -0.60 -5.99
C PRO A 423 -15.87 -1.23 -4.78
N LYS A 424 -16.66 -1.78 -3.86
CA LYS A 424 -16.14 -2.54 -2.72
C LYS A 424 -15.44 -3.81 -3.24
N LEU A 425 -14.29 -4.11 -2.68
CA LEU A 425 -13.58 -5.35 -2.97
C LEU A 425 -14.34 -6.55 -2.42
N HIS A 426 -14.20 -7.68 -3.11
CA HIS A 426 -14.77 -8.95 -2.67
C HIS A 426 -14.14 -9.39 -1.33
N GLU A 427 -14.93 -10.00 -0.45
CA GLU A 427 -14.54 -10.39 0.91
C GLU A 427 -13.26 -11.27 0.95
N ASN A 428 -13.13 -12.21 0.01
CA ASN A 428 -11.95 -13.04 -0.18
C ASN A 428 -10.62 -12.29 -0.38
N VAL A 429 -10.63 -11.05 -0.88
CA VAL A 429 -9.40 -10.29 -1.21
C VAL A 429 -9.31 -8.94 -0.52
N CYS A 430 -10.38 -8.42 0.07
CA CYS A 430 -10.38 -7.12 0.74
C CYS A 430 -9.36 -7.08 1.91
N ASP A 431 -9.08 -8.23 2.50
CA ASP A 431 -8.11 -8.42 3.57
C ASP A 431 -6.66 -8.60 3.10
N SER A 432 -6.47 -8.82 1.81
CA SER A 432 -5.15 -9.08 1.23
C SER A 432 -4.39 -7.77 0.92
N MET A 433 -3.08 -7.88 0.75
CA MET A 433 -2.27 -6.77 0.24
C MET A 433 -2.36 -6.69 -1.30
N PHE A 434 -3.58 -6.64 -1.85
CA PHE A 434 -3.87 -6.69 -3.30
C PHE A 434 -3.14 -5.59 -4.12
N PHE A 435 -2.77 -4.49 -3.45
CA PHE A 435 -2.07 -3.32 -3.99
C PHE A 435 -0.55 -3.53 -4.17
N CYS A 436 0.01 -4.65 -3.72
CA CYS A 436 1.45 -4.96 -3.80
C CYS A 436 2.02 -5.14 -5.22
#